data_AF-A0A1V4MHY7-F1
#
_entry.id   AF-A0A1V4MHY7-F1
#
_cell.length_a   1.000
_cell.length_b   1.000
_cell.length_c   1.000
_cell.angle_alpha   90.00
_cell.angle_beta   90.00
_cell.angle_gamma   90.00
#
_symmetry.space_group_name_H-M   'P 1'
#
loop_
_entity.id
_entity.type
_entity.pdbx_description
1 polymer ?
#
loop_
_entity_poly.entity_id
_entity_poly.type
_entity_poly.pdbx_seq_one_letter_code
_entity_poly.pdbx_strand_id
1 'polypeptide(L)'
;MQKFKTYKAFSESIRYIFGGANCAQAVLLATGRLIGLEDRQILKAATGLAGGIGHEGKICGALTGGIYLCDYFNRICFLYNSKICQTSSFRKQISDQAAF
;
A
#
# COMPACT_ATOMS: atom_id res chain seq x y z
N MET A 1 19.30 -5.18 4.09
CA MET A 1 18.66 -3.85 3.89
C MET A 1 17.12 -3.89 3.86
N GLN A 2 16.45 -4.93 3.34
CA GLN A 2 14.98 -5.02 3.25
C GLN A 2 14.25 -4.89 4.62
N LYS A 3 14.77 -5.57 5.66
CA LYS A 3 14.21 -5.56 7.03
C LYS A 3 14.13 -4.15 7.66
N PHE A 4 15.06 -3.26 7.32
CA PHE A 4 15.07 -1.90 7.86
C PHE A 4 13.97 -1.03 7.25
N LYS A 5 13.68 -1.22 5.95
CA LYS A 5 12.60 -0.49 5.25
C LYS A 5 11.23 -0.92 5.74
N THR A 6 11.01 -2.21 5.96
CA THR A 6 9.74 -2.73 6.49
C THR A 6 9.50 -2.30 7.94
N TYR A 7 10.55 -2.33 8.78
CA TYR A 7 10.44 -1.84 10.15
C TYR A 7 10.08 -0.35 10.21
N LYS A 8 10.66 0.48 9.34
CA LYS A 8 10.32 1.90 9.24
C LYS A 8 8.88 2.14 8.79
N ALA A 9 8.38 1.36 7.83
CA ALA A 9 6.98 1.45 7.40
C ALA A 9 6.03 1.04 8.54
N PHE A 10 6.38 0.02 9.31
CA PHE A 10 5.60 -0.39 10.47
C PHE A 10 5.54 0.68 11.56
N SER A 11 6.66 1.31 11.91
CA SER A 11 6.66 2.35 12.94
C SER A 11 5.90 3.61 12.50
N GLU A 12 5.98 3.98 11.22
CA GLU A 12 5.20 5.09 10.67
C GLU A 12 3.70 4.77 10.61
N SER A 13 3.30 3.53 10.29
CA SER A 13 1.87 3.15 10.28
C SER A 13 1.24 3.31 11.65
N ILE A 14 1.97 2.95 12.73
CA ILE A 14 1.53 3.19 14.10
C ILE A 14 1.30 4.68 14.36
N ARG A 15 2.22 5.55 13.94
CA ARG A 15 2.09 7.01 14.09
C ARG A 15 0.85 7.54 13.39
N TYR A 16 0.53 7.05 12.19
CA TYR A 16 -0.66 7.47 11.48
C TYR A 16 -1.95 7.06 12.17
N ILE A 17 -2.00 5.84 12.72
CA ILE A 17 -3.17 5.38 13.49
C ILE A 17 -3.40 6.30 14.68
N PHE A 18 -2.36 6.60 15.46
CA PHE A 18 -2.47 7.55 16.58
C PHE A 18 -2.75 9.00 16.15
N GLY A 19 -2.42 9.34 14.90
CA GLY A 19 -2.78 10.61 14.27
C GLY A 19 -4.21 10.67 13.71
N GLY A 20 -5.02 9.61 13.91
CA GLY A 20 -6.43 9.57 13.49
C GLY A 20 -6.68 8.93 12.12
N ALA A 21 -5.67 8.35 11.48
CA ALA A 21 -5.87 7.55 10.28
C ALA A 21 -6.50 6.19 10.64
N ASN A 22 -7.38 5.69 9.77
CA ASN A 22 -7.86 4.32 9.91
C ASN A 22 -6.77 3.30 9.47
N CYS A 23 -7.02 2.01 9.70
CA CYS A 23 -6.04 0.95 9.40
C CYS A 23 -5.64 0.88 7.91
N ALA A 24 -6.57 1.10 6.97
CA ALA A 24 -6.29 1.11 5.54
C ALA A 24 -5.45 2.33 5.13
N GLN A 25 -5.82 3.51 5.63
CA GLN A 25 -5.10 4.77 5.41
C GLN A 25 -3.69 4.71 5.97
N ALA A 26 -3.51 4.16 7.18
CA ALA A 26 -2.21 4.05 7.81
C ALA A 26 -1.25 3.14 7.03
N VAL A 27 -1.74 2.02 6.51
CA VAL A 27 -0.95 1.14 5.62
C VAL A 27 -0.58 1.91 4.35
N LEU A 28 -1.56 2.48 3.65
CA LEU A 28 -1.33 3.22 2.40
C LEU A 28 -0.34 4.38 2.56
N LEU A 29 -0.42 5.13 3.66
CA LEU A 29 0.53 6.21 3.96
C LEU A 29 1.95 5.70 4.22
N ALA A 30 2.07 4.63 5.01
CA ALA A 30 3.36 4.10 5.40
C ALA A 30 4.08 3.39 4.24
N THR A 31 3.36 2.62 3.43
CA THR A 31 3.91 1.88 2.31
C THR A 31 3.92 2.68 1.02
N GLY A 32 2.97 3.60 0.82
CA GLY A 32 2.93 4.50 -0.34
C GLY A 32 4.17 5.37 -0.47
N ARG A 33 4.70 5.85 0.66
CA ARG A 33 5.99 6.57 0.69
C ARG A 33 7.16 5.75 0.15
N LEU A 34 7.12 4.42 0.22
CA LEU A 34 8.18 3.57 -0.33
C LEU A 34 8.25 3.62 -1.86
N ILE A 35 7.14 3.97 -2.52
CA ILE A 35 7.02 4.06 -3.97
C ILE A 35 6.80 5.50 -4.47
N GLY A 36 6.92 6.50 -3.59
CA GLY A 36 6.68 7.91 -3.93
C GLY A 36 5.20 8.30 -4.09
N LEU A 37 4.29 7.52 -3.51
CA LEU A 37 2.86 7.83 -3.52
C LEU A 37 2.50 8.74 -2.34
N GLU A 38 2.13 9.99 -2.63
CA GLU A 38 1.67 10.99 -1.67
C GLU A 38 0.31 11.60 -2.07
N ASP A 39 -0.54 10.84 -2.76
CA ASP A 39 -1.82 11.35 -3.25
C ASP A 39 -2.89 11.38 -2.14
N ARG A 40 -3.30 12.59 -1.77
CA ARG A 40 -4.35 12.84 -0.77
C ARG A 40 -5.72 12.31 -1.18
N GLN A 41 -6.00 12.18 -2.46
CA GLN A 41 -7.26 11.64 -2.97
C GLN A 41 -7.37 10.14 -2.72
N ILE A 42 -6.27 9.40 -2.90
CA ILE A 42 -6.19 7.97 -2.59
C ILE A 42 -6.46 7.72 -1.11
N LEU A 43 -5.92 8.58 -0.24
CA LEU A 43 -6.16 8.48 1.20
C LEU A 43 -7.61 8.76 1.60
N LYS A 44 -8.28 9.70 0.91
CA LYS A 44 -9.72 9.95 1.08
C LYS A 44 -10.55 8.78 0.55
N ALA A 45 -10.15 8.15 -0.54
CA ALA A 45 -10.83 6.95 -1.03
C ALA A 45 -10.73 5.78 -0.03
N ALA A 46 -9.57 5.64 0.63
CA ALA A 46 -9.33 4.60 1.64
C ALA A 46 -10.17 4.76 2.93
N THR A 47 -10.88 5.88 3.12
CA THR A 47 -11.77 6.06 4.28
C THR A 47 -12.90 5.03 4.30
N GLY A 48 -13.44 4.68 3.13
CA GLY A 48 -14.49 3.67 3.00
C GLY A 48 -14.06 2.25 3.34
N LEU A 49 -12.75 1.99 3.47
CA LEU A 49 -12.21 0.68 3.84
C LEU A 49 -12.19 0.45 5.37
N ALA A 50 -12.48 1.49 6.16
CA ALA A 50 -12.49 1.40 7.62
C ALA A 50 -13.52 0.38 8.15
N GLY A 51 -13.23 -0.21 9.31
CA GLY A 51 -14.16 -1.11 9.99
C GLY A 51 -14.44 -2.42 9.25
N GLY A 52 -13.64 -2.75 8.25
CA GLY A 52 -13.77 -4.00 7.49
C GLY A 52 -14.34 -3.83 6.08
N ILE A 53 -14.17 -2.64 5.50
CA ILE A 53 -14.99 -2.04 4.43
C ILE A 53 -16.34 -1.58 5.00
N GLY A 54 -16.52 -0.27 5.11
CA GLY A 54 -17.79 0.36 5.49
C GLY A 54 -18.38 -0.05 6.85
N HIS A 55 -17.57 -0.48 7.82
CA HIS A 55 -18.05 -1.02 9.11
C HIS A 55 -18.85 -2.33 9.03
N GLU A 56 -18.67 -3.11 7.97
CA GLU A 56 -19.34 -4.42 7.86
C GLU A 56 -18.61 -5.55 8.61
N GLY A 57 -17.35 -5.35 9.01
CA GLY A 57 -16.57 -6.35 9.76
C GLY A 57 -16.13 -7.59 8.97
N LYS A 58 -16.29 -7.61 7.64
CA LYS A 58 -16.08 -8.81 6.81
C LYS A 58 -14.69 -8.91 6.18
N ILE A 59 -14.11 -7.78 5.76
CA ILE A 59 -12.88 -7.78 4.95
C ILE A 59 -11.84 -6.84 5.56
N CYS A 60 -10.61 -7.30 5.78
CA CYS A 60 -9.58 -6.47 6.39
C CYS A 60 -9.20 -5.26 5.52
N GLY A 61 -9.60 -4.05 5.95
CA GLY A 61 -9.30 -2.81 5.22
C GLY A 61 -7.80 -2.53 5.08
N ALA A 62 -6.99 -2.91 6.07
CA ALA A 62 -5.52 -2.80 6.01
C ALA A 62 -4.93 -3.66 4.90
N LEU A 63 -5.43 -4.88 4.72
CA LEU A 63 -5.02 -5.79 3.65
C LEU A 63 -5.47 -5.25 2.29
N THR A 64 -6.74 -4.80 2.17
CA THR A 64 -7.27 -4.23 0.93
C THR A 64 -6.49 -2.98 0.50
N GLY A 65 -6.11 -2.11 1.44
CA GLY A 65 -5.24 -0.96 1.17
C GLY A 65 -3.85 -1.38 0.67
N GLY A 66 -3.28 -2.44 1.23
CA GLY A 66 -2.02 -3.02 0.72
C GLY A 66 -2.14 -3.55 -0.72
N ILE A 67 -3.22 -4.27 -1.03
CA ILE A 67 -3.50 -4.80 -2.38
C ILE A 67 -3.67 -3.64 -3.38
N TYR A 68 -4.40 -2.60 -3.00
CA TYR A 68 -4.55 -1.39 -3.82
C TYR A 68 -3.19 -0.80 -4.19
N LEU A 69 -2.27 -0.68 -3.21
CA LEU A 69 -0.94 -0.17 -3.48
C LEU A 69 -0.14 -1.06 -4.43
N CYS A 70 -0.25 -2.37 -4.29
CA CYS A 70 0.41 -3.32 -5.19
C CYS A 70 -0.06 -3.14 -6.63
N ASP A 71 -1.37 -3.02 -6.87
CA ASP A 71 -1.90 -2.75 -8.22
C ASP A 71 -1.46 -1.38 -8.74
N TYR A 72 -1.57 -0.34 -7.91
CA TYR A 72 -1.16 1.01 -8.25
C TYR A 72 0.32 1.07 -8.67
N PHE A 73 1.20 0.41 -7.91
CA PHE A 73 2.61 0.29 -8.24
C PHE A 73 2.83 -0.43 -9.57
N ASN A 74 2.12 -1.54 -9.81
CA ASN A 74 2.24 -2.29 -11.05
C ASN A 74 1.82 -1.44 -12.25
N ARG A 75 0.71 -0.70 -12.15
CA ARG A 75 0.23 0.24 -13.18
C ARG A 75 1.25 1.34 -13.47
N ILE A 76 1.83 1.97 -12.44
CA ILE A 76 2.89 2.97 -12.64
C ILE A 76 4.10 2.35 -13.35
N CYS A 77 4.55 1.19 -12.89
CA CYS A 77 5.67 0.47 -13.49
C CYS A 77 5.43 0.16 -14.97
N PHE A 78 4.21 -0.23 -15.33
CA PHE A 78 3.81 -0.50 -16.71
C PHE A 78 3.74 0.77 -17.56
N LEU A 79 3.08 1.83 -17.06
CA LEU A 79 2.83 3.05 -17.84
C LEU A 79 4.07 3.93 -18.02
N TYR A 80 4.95 3.99 -17.03
CA TYR A 80 6.05 4.97 -17.02
C TYR A 80 7.42 4.39 -17.39
N ASN A 81 7.55 3.09 -17.66
CA ASN A 81 8.78 2.39 -18.07
C ASN A 81 10.07 2.91 -17.37
N SER A 82 9.93 3.27 -16.10
CA SER A 82 10.90 4.09 -15.38
C SER A 82 11.82 3.21 -14.55
N LYS A 83 13.09 3.59 -14.44
CA LYS A 83 14.17 2.89 -13.71
C LYS A 83 13.84 2.51 -12.25
N ILE A 84 12.77 3.06 -11.66
CA ILE A 84 12.19 2.65 -10.36
C ILE A 84 11.86 1.14 -10.34
N CYS A 85 11.49 0.58 -11.50
CA CYS A 85 11.02 -0.80 -11.63
C CYS A 85 12.16 -1.86 -11.59
N GLN A 86 13.44 -1.46 -11.59
CA GLN A 86 14.58 -2.39 -11.72
C GLN A 86 15.06 -3.02 -10.40
N THR A 87 14.57 -2.60 -9.23
CA THR A 87 15.23 -2.94 -7.95
C THR A 87 14.56 -4.00 -7.07
N SER A 88 13.46 -4.64 -7.47
CA SER A 88 12.80 -5.58 -6.56
C SER A 88 12.36 -6.89 -7.19
N SER A 89 12.87 -7.98 -6.61
CA SER A 89 12.39 -9.37 -6.63
C SER A 89 10.85 -9.53 -6.65
N PHE A 90 10.13 -8.51 -6.19
CA PHE A 90 8.66 -8.40 -6.14
C PHE A 90 7.98 -8.47 -7.53
N ARG A 91 8.61 -7.98 -8.61
CA ARG A 91 8.03 -8.05 -9.97
C ARG A 91 7.86 -9.50 -10.45
N LYS A 92 8.83 -10.38 -10.14
CA LYS A 92 8.73 -11.82 -10.44
C LYS A 92 7.61 -12.46 -9.62
N GLN A 93 7.53 -12.18 -8.32
CA GLN A 93 6.50 -12.79 -7.47
C GLN A 93 5.07 -12.41 -7.86
N ILE A 94 4.83 -11.18 -8.33
CA ILE A 94 3.51 -10.76 -8.81
C ILE A 94 3.24 -11.27 -10.24
N SER A 95 4.22 -11.25 -11.14
CA SER A 95 4.03 -11.82 -12.49
C SER A 95 3.73 -13.32 -12.45
N ASP A 96 4.36 -14.05 -11.53
CA ASP A 96 4.18 -15.48 -11.37
C ASP A 96 2.82 -15.83 -10.71
N GLN A 97 2.21 -14.88 -9.96
CA GLN A 97 0.90 -15.04 -9.33
C GLN A 97 -0.27 -14.51 -10.18
N ALA A 98 -0.01 -13.55 -11.08
CA ALA A 98 -1.00 -12.99 -12.01
C ALA A 98 -1.14 -13.81 -13.31
N ALA A 99 -0.38 -14.90 -13.45
CA ALA A 99 -0.46 -15.85 -14.56
C ALA A 99 -1.41 -17.03 -14.28
N PHE A 100 -2.47 -16.81 -13.48
CA PHE A 100 -3.58 -17.74 -13.28
C PHE A 100 -4.82 -17.28 -14.05
#